data_AF-A0A1I2FGI0-F1
#
_entry.id   AF-A0A1I2FGI0-F1
#
_cell.length_a   1.000
_cell.length_b   1.000
_cell.length_c   1.000
_cell.angle_alpha   90.00
_cell.angle_beta   90.00
_cell.angle_gamma   90.00
#
_symmetry.space_group_name_H-M   'P 1'
#
loop_
_entity.id
_entity.type
_entity.pdbx_description
1 polymer ?
#
loop_
_entity_poly.entity_id
_entity_poly.type
_entity_poly.pdbx_seq_one_letter_code
_entity_poly.pdbx_strand_id
1 'polypeptide(L)'
;MHYLVCPHCQNSFATKDKRAKYCSKPCSNSGRTLVKKSNATSLITQTERSGTVKSLSVIESANPTFIDNRPVDVIPTEDAPAFIQFTLNGKEYAESGKHWAAESKERDVITLAGNGCSLQVEKGQLVLRSGFACSTVSDRERRLSRGVHAIRAIIVLNTTGSLSTAAIQWCADQRIALYVLDRDANLTALTHPSTPHVISLRRLQYLVEPVAFAKEILSRKLKACCKIKPELTEAFITFAAFIPKAETLEALRLFEARAAIIYWSSWNSAIKWKEKDIPVEWKSFTQRASGISGKGYKATHPVNAILNYAYAILAGQVERALQIAGLDVAVGSLHADQDGRASLVFDLIEPLRPVVDRTIFSWVTTQRWRRSDFVVDRQGVIRVHPQLAQIVVTKALLPDAVVRDEINSYVGLLKQLGDKSVRLSTQQTLNI
;
A
#
# COMPACT_ATOMS: atom_id res chain seq x y z
N MET A 1 36.88 -20.91 38.94
CA MET A 1 36.38 -20.28 37.70
C MET A 1 37.10 -20.92 36.53
N HIS A 2 36.39 -21.16 35.44
CA HIS A 2 36.95 -21.74 34.21
C HIS A 2 37.02 -20.66 33.14
N TYR A 3 38.11 -20.66 32.38
CA TYR A 3 38.27 -19.82 31.20
C TYR A 3 37.89 -20.65 29.97
N LEU A 4 36.83 -20.23 29.28
CA LEU A 4 36.32 -20.89 28.08
C LEU A 4 36.35 -19.89 26.92
N VAL A 5 36.50 -20.41 25.70
CA VAL A 5 36.49 -19.59 24.47
C VAL A 5 35.12 -19.71 23.81
N CYS A 6 34.48 -18.58 23.53
CA CYS A 6 33.19 -18.54 22.86
C CYS A 6 33.36 -18.98 21.39
N PRO A 7 32.65 -20.01 20.89
CA PRO A 7 32.79 -20.47 19.52
C PRO A 7 32.25 -19.47 18.49
N HIS A 8 31.44 -18.49 18.91
CA HIS A 8 30.84 -17.50 18.02
C HIS A 8 31.73 -16.25 17.82
N CYS A 9 32.38 -15.75 18.87
CA CYS A 9 33.21 -14.53 18.79
C CYS A 9 34.70 -14.77 19.09
N GLN A 10 35.08 -16.01 19.42
CA GLN A 10 36.45 -16.43 19.76
C GLN A 10 37.08 -15.70 20.97
N ASN A 11 36.31 -14.92 21.74
CA ASN A 11 36.78 -14.31 22.98
C ASN A 11 36.78 -15.31 24.14
N SER A 12 37.83 -15.25 24.96
CA SER A 12 37.92 -15.98 26.22
C SER A 12 37.12 -15.28 27.32
N PHE A 13 36.40 -16.05 28.15
CA PHE A 13 35.64 -15.51 29.26
C PHE A 13 35.69 -16.42 30.49
N ALA A 14 35.64 -15.82 31.68
CA ALA A 14 35.64 -16.52 32.94
C ALA A 14 34.20 -16.84 33.39
N THR A 15 33.94 -18.08 33.75
CA THR A 15 32.62 -18.53 34.24
C THR A 15 32.76 -19.50 35.42
N LYS A 16 31.74 -19.57 36.27
CA LYS A 16 31.63 -20.59 37.32
C LYS A 16 31.04 -21.90 36.79
N ASP A 17 30.34 -21.86 35.65
CA ASP A 17 29.73 -23.02 35.00
C ASP A 17 30.65 -23.59 33.91
N LYS A 18 31.12 -24.84 34.09
CA LYS A 18 31.98 -25.56 33.14
C LYS A 18 31.30 -25.84 31.79
N ARG A 19 29.98 -25.74 31.70
CA ARG A 19 29.19 -26.04 30.48
C ARG A 19 28.77 -24.79 29.71
N ALA A 20 29.10 -23.59 30.18
CA ALA A 20 28.74 -22.36 29.49
C ALA A 20 29.49 -22.25 28.15
N LYS A 21 28.73 -22.16 27.05
CA LYS A 21 29.30 -22.10 25.69
C LYS A 21 29.46 -20.68 25.16
N TYR A 22 28.76 -19.70 25.72
CA TYR A 22 28.68 -18.35 25.17
C TYR A 22 29.01 -17.31 26.24
N CYS A 23 29.74 -16.27 25.86
CA CYS A 23 29.93 -15.10 26.71
C CYS A 23 28.62 -14.29 26.79
N SER A 24 28.40 -13.58 27.89
CA SER A 24 27.17 -12.81 28.16
C SER A 24 26.78 -11.82 27.04
N LYS A 25 25.48 -11.49 27.02
CA LYS A 25 24.70 -10.78 25.98
C LYS A 25 25.44 -9.53 25.46
N PRO A 26 26.01 -9.60 24.25
CA PRO A 26 25.23 -9.50 23.01
C PRO A 26 25.45 -10.64 22.00
N CYS A 27 26.28 -11.66 22.30
CA CYS A 27 26.58 -12.73 21.33
C CYS A 27 25.47 -13.79 21.16
N SER A 28 24.40 -13.73 21.97
CA SER A 28 23.32 -14.71 22.01
C SER A 28 21.96 -14.17 21.54
N ASN A 29 21.93 -13.56 20.36
CA ASN A 29 20.68 -13.17 19.67
C ASN A 29 20.57 -13.80 18.27
N SER A 30 20.80 -15.11 18.15
CA SER A 30 20.55 -15.86 16.92
C SER A 30 19.43 -16.88 17.11
N GLY A 31 18.18 -16.38 17.10
CA GLY A 31 17.15 -17.11 16.40
C GLY A 31 17.47 -17.07 14.91
N ARG A 32 17.95 -18.17 14.32
CA ARG A 32 17.82 -18.54 12.91
C ARG A 32 18.50 -19.89 12.59
N THR A 33 17.65 -20.82 12.14
CA THR A 33 17.83 -21.76 11.02
C THR A 33 19.18 -22.49 10.85
N LEU A 34 19.13 -23.79 11.15
CA LEU A 34 20.04 -24.82 10.67
C LEU A 34 20.09 -24.84 9.12
N VAL A 35 21.20 -24.38 8.56
CA VAL A 35 21.61 -24.79 7.21
C VAL A 35 22.35 -26.12 7.35
N LYS A 36 21.75 -27.21 6.84
CA LYS A 36 22.42 -28.51 6.70
C LYS A 36 23.63 -28.33 5.77
N LYS A 37 24.86 -28.46 6.31
CA LYS A 37 26.04 -28.74 5.50
C LYS A 37 25.96 -30.20 5.05
N SER A 38 25.90 -30.42 3.74
CA SER A 38 26.12 -31.71 3.11
C SER A 38 27.54 -32.19 3.41
N ASN A 39 27.65 -33.38 4.00
CA ASN A 39 28.91 -34.09 4.18
C ASN A 39 29.50 -34.46 2.81
N ALA A 40 30.66 -33.91 2.48
CA ALA A 40 31.56 -34.51 1.49
C ALA A 40 32.75 -35.08 2.26
N THR A 41 32.71 -36.39 2.45
CA THR A 41 33.76 -37.21 3.06
C THR A 41 34.94 -37.27 2.08
N SER A 42 36.12 -36.88 2.54
CA SER A 42 37.39 -37.09 1.84
C SER A 42 37.90 -38.51 2.10
N LEU A 43 38.07 -39.29 1.03
CA LEU A 43 38.85 -40.52 0.99
C LEU A 43 39.70 -40.50 -0.30
N ILE A 44 41.02 -40.34 -0.13
CA ILE A 44 42.12 -41.22 -0.62
C ILE A 44 41.84 -41.87 -2.01
N THR A 45 42.59 -41.70 -3.12
CA THR A 45 44.02 -41.96 -3.40
C THR A 45 44.34 -41.65 -4.88
N GLN A 46 45.61 -41.33 -5.17
CA GLN A 46 46.45 -41.59 -6.37
C GLN A 46 45.80 -42.18 -7.65
N THR A 47 46.16 -41.66 -8.84
CA THR A 47 47.14 -42.21 -9.83
C THR A 47 46.87 -41.71 -11.28
N GLU A 48 47.93 -41.24 -11.94
CA GLU A 48 48.29 -41.16 -13.38
C GLU A 48 47.32 -41.34 -14.58
N ARG A 49 47.69 -40.58 -15.65
CA ARG A 49 47.72 -40.86 -17.13
C ARG A 49 46.66 -40.28 -18.09
N SER A 50 47.16 -39.33 -18.90
CA SER A 50 47.04 -39.13 -20.36
C SER A 50 45.77 -39.58 -21.11
N GLY A 51 45.19 -38.64 -21.87
CA GLY A 51 44.28 -38.95 -22.97
C GLY A 51 43.76 -37.70 -23.68
N THR A 52 44.37 -37.38 -24.81
CA THR A 52 44.01 -36.33 -25.77
C THR A 52 42.68 -36.64 -26.47
N VAL A 53 41.69 -35.74 -26.44
CA VAL A 53 40.70 -35.56 -27.54
C VAL A 53 40.29 -34.09 -27.62
N LYS A 54 40.60 -33.47 -28.76
CA LYS A 54 39.98 -32.22 -29.23
C LYS A 54 38.57 -32.53 -29.76
N SER A 55 37.56 -31.77 -29.38
CA SER A 55 36.71 -30.99 -30.31
C SER A 55 35.37 -30.57 -29.68
N LEU A 56 34.87 -29.44 -30.21
CA LEU A 56 33.53 -28.83 -30.11
C LEU A 56 33.39 -27.68 -29.11
N SER A 57 33.58 -26.48 -29.67
CA SER A 57 33.14 -25.20 -29.15
C SER A 57 31.61 -25.18 -28.99
N VAL A 58 31.14 -25.42 -27.76
CA VAL A 58 29.79 -25.06 -27.37
C VAL A 58 29.82 -23.58 -27.00
N ILE A 59 29.05 -22.77 -27.73
CA ILE A 59 28.72 -21.40 -27.33
C ILE A 59 27.97 -21.53 -26.01
N GLU A 60 28.64 -21.21 -24.89
CA GLU A 60 27.98 -21.08 -23.60
C GLU A 60 26.99 -19.91 -23.69
N SER A 61 25.73 -20.23 -23.93
CA SER A 61 24.63 -19.35 -23.61
C SER A 61 24.70 -19.08 -22.10
N ALA A 62 25.17 -17.91 -21.72
CA ALA A 62 25.07 -17.42 -20.35
C ALA A 62 23.58 -17.34 -20.00
N ASN A 63 23.04 -18.42 -19.43
CA ASN A 63 21.75 -18.37 -18.73
C ASN A 63 21.96 -17.39 -17.56
N PRO A 64 21.22 -16.27 -17.49
CA PRO A 64 21.26 -15.43 -16.31
C PRO A 64 20.75 -16.28 -15.16
N THR A 65 21.63 -16.59 -14.22
CA THR A 65 21.27 -17.27 -12.97
C THR A 65 20.32 -16.37 -12.21
N PHE A 66 19.02 -16.67 -12.29
CA PHE A 66 18.00 -16.09 -11.44
C PHE A 66 18.20 -16.64 -10.03
N ILE A 67 18.92 -15.90 -9.19
CA ILE A 67 19.16 -16.27 -7.79
C ILE A 67 17.99 -15.74 -6.96
N ASP A 68 16.98 -16.59 -6.77
CA ASP A 68 15.88 -16.35 -5.86
C ASP A 68 16.30 -16.72 -4.43
N ASN A 69 16.57 -15.72 -3.59
CA ASN A 69 16.98 -15.91 -2.19
C ASN A 69 15.79 -15.97 -1.20
N ARG A 70 14.58 -16.27 -1.66
CA ARG A 70 13.39 -16.33 -0.78
C ARG A 70 13.34 -17.65 0.02
N PRO A 71 12.95 -17.62 1.30
CA PRO A 71 12.59 -18.83 2.05
C PRO A 71 11.27 -19.42 1.52
N VAL A 72 11.19 -20.76 1.48
CA VAL A 72 10.12 -21.54 0.80
C VAL A 72 8.77 -21.53 1.55
N ASP A 73 8.71 -21.07 2.79
CA ASP A 73 7.52 -21.22 3.61
C ASP A 73 6.75 -19.89 3.79
N VAL A 74 5.57 -19.80 3.14
CA VAL A 74 4.63 -18.66 3.25
C VAL A 74 3.30 -19.14 3.85
N ILE A 75 3.32 -19.78 5.02
CA ILE A 75 2.10 -19.95 5.84
C ILE A 75 2.49 -19.88 7.33
N PRO A 76 1.98 -18.92 8.12
CA PRO A 76 2.15 -18.94 9.57
C PRO A 76 1.36 -20.09 10.20
N THR A 77 2.05 -20.99 10.92
CA THR A 77 1.47 -22.14 11.64
C THR A 77 1.36 -21.87 13.15
N GLU A 78 0.71 -20.79 13.57
CA GLU A 78 0.47 -20.54 15.01
C GLU A 78 -1.02 -20.46 15.33
N ASP A 79 -1.45 -21.42 16.17
CA ASP A 79 -2.80 -21.62 16.72
C ASP A 79 -3.19 -20.54 17.75
N ALA A 80 -3.29 -19.27 17.32
CA ALA A 80 -3.84 -18.20 18.14
C ALA A 80 -5.21 -17.75 17.60
N PRO A 81 -6.30 -17.73 18.40
CA PRO A 81 -7.60 -17.25 17.94
C PRO A 81 -7.53 -15.75 17.62
N ALA A 82 -7.85 -15.40 16.37
CA ALA A 82 -7.61 -14.09 15.74
C ALA A 82 -8.52 -12.92 16.18
N PHE A 83 -9.34 -13.07 17.22
CA PHE A 83 -10.38 -12.08 17.54
C PHE A 83 -10.04 -11.22 18.76
N ILE A 84 -9.71 -9.96 18.46
CA ILE A 84 -9.48 -8.89 19.44
C ILE A 84 -10.82 -8.41 19.99
N GLN A 85 -11.01 -8.51 21.30
CA GLN A 85 -12.13 -7.92 22.00
C GLN A 85 -11.86 -6.42 22.20
N PHE A 86 -12.61 -5.58 21.48
CA PHE A 86 -12.55 -4.12 21.58
C PHE A 86 -13.24 -3.65 22.88
N THR A 87 -12.57 -2.80 23.66
CA THR A 87 -13.19 -2.06 24.76
C THR A 87 -13.89 -0.83 24.18
N LEU A 88 -15.14 -1.00 23.74
CA LEU A 88 -16.00 0.09 23.26
C LEU A 88 -17.29 0.12 24.06
N ASN A 89 -17.74 1.32 24.44
CA ASN A 89 -19.10 1.52 24.94
C ASN A 89 -20.09 1.34 23.78
N GLY A 90 -20.82 0.23 23.78
CA GLY A 90 -21.73 -0.13 22.67
C GLY A 90 -22.82 0.90 22.38
N LYS A 91 -23.27 1.67 23.38
CA LYS A 91 -24.28 2.73 23.19
C LYS A 91 -23.71 3.91 22.41
N GLU A 92 -22.52 4.38 22.76
CA GLU A 92 -21.88 5.53 22.09
C GLU A 92 -21.41 5.19 20.67
N TYR A 93 -20.98 3.95 20.45
CA TYR A 93 -20.65 3.42 19.12
C TYR A 93 -21.89 3.39 18.21
N ALA A 94 -23.03 2.93 18.74
CA ALA A 94 -24.31 2.95 18.03
C ALA A 94 -24.73 4.36 17.59
N GLU A 95 -24.58 5.34 18.48
CA GLU A 95 -24.90 6.75 18.21
C GLU A 95 -24.00 7.36 17.12
N SER A 96 -22.69 7.05 17.15
CA SER A 96 -21.76 7.43 16.08
C SER A 96 -22.23 6.85 14.73
N GLY A 97 -22.58 5.56 14.69
CA GLY A 97 -23.12 4.92 13.50
C GLY A 97 -24.36 5.62 12.92
N LYS A 98 -25.33 5.99 13.77
CA LYS A 98 -26.53 6.72 13.35
C LYS A 98 -26.19 8.10 12.78
N HIS A 99 -25.30 8.83 13.44
CA HIS A 99 -24.90 10.17 13.02
C HIS A 99 -24.32 10.17 11.61
N TRP A 100 -23.36 9.27 11.34
CA TRP A 100 -22.70 9.19 10.04
C TRP A 100 -23.62 8.60 8.95
N ALA A 101 -24.51 7.66 9.29
CA ALA A 101 -25.50 7.17 8.33
C ALA A 101 -26.39 8.31 7.78
N ALA A 102 -26.73 9.30 8.60
CA ALA A 102 -27.56 10.44 8.18
C ALA A 102 -26.83 11.44 7.26
N GLU A 103 -25.50 11.50 7.29
CA GLU A 103 -24.70 12.43 6.46
C GLU A 103 -24.37 11.88 5.06
N SER A 104 -24.63 10.59 4.80
CA SER A 104 -24.29 9.95 3.52
C SER A 104 -25.22 10.39 2.38
N LYS A 105 -24.65 10.96 1.31
CA LYS A 105 -25.35 11.30 0.06
C LYS A 105 -24.71 10.55 -1.10
N GLU A 106 -25.33 9.45 -1.53
CA GLU A 106 -24.82 8.58 -2.60
C GLU A 106 -25.61 8.83 -3.88
N ARG A 107 -24.95 9.25 -4.97
CA ARG A 107 -25.61 9.45 -6.27
C ARG A 107 -25.08 8.51 -7.36
N ASP A 108 -23.77 8.31 -7.41
CA ASP A 108 -23.05 7.55 -8.44
C ASP A 108 -22.13 6.45 -7.87
N VAL A 109 -21.85 6.50 -6.56
CA VAL A 109 -21.06 5.48 -5.84
C VAL A 109 -21.86 5.02 -4.64
N ILE A 110 -22.01 3.70 -4.50
CA ILE A 110 -22.70 3.09 -3.36
C ILE A 110 -21.67 2.47 -2.42
N THR A 111 -21.79 2.75 -1.13
CA THR A 111 -20.95 2.12 -0.11
C THR A 111 -21.77 1.21 0.79
N LEU A 112 -21.32 -0.02 0.93
CA LEU A 112 -21.84 -1.01 1.86
C LEU A 112 -20.89 -1.11 3.04
N ALA A 113 -21.39 -0.87 4.25
CA ALA A 113 -20.61 -0.94 5.48
C ALA A 113 -21.38 -1.69 6.56
N GLY A 114 -20.64 -2.33 7.47
CA GLY A 114 -21.20 -3.08 8.60
C GLY A 114 -21.14 -4.59 8.40
N ASN A 115 -21.49 -5.33 9.45
CA ASN A 115 -21.38 -6.78 9.45
C ASN A 115 -22.57 -7.45 8.75
N GLY A 116 -22.31 -8.45 7.91
CA GLY A 116 -23.33 -9.15 7.14
C GLY A 116 -23.78 -8.42 5.87
N CYS A 117 -22.95 -7.56 5.28
CA CYS A 117 -23.26 -6.98 3.96
C CYS A 117 -23.45 -8.09 2.93
N SER A 118 -24.39 -7.95 1.99
CA SER A 118 -24.56 -8.93 0.92
C SER A 118 -24.73 -8.28 -0.44
N LEU A 119 -24.05 -8.83 -1.44
CA LEU A 119 -24.20 -8.47 -2.85
C LEU A 119 -24.62 -9.70 -3.65
N GLN A 120 -25.87 -9.70 -4.10
CA GLN A 120 -26.51 -10.85 -4.74
C GLN A 120 -27.27 -10.43 -6.00
N VAL A 121 -27.56 -11.39 -6.88
CA VAL A 121 -28.45 -11.16 -8.03
C VAL A 121 -29.73 -11.94 -7.80
N GLU A 122 -30.86 -11.23 -7.78
CA GLU A 122 -32.19 -11.81 -7.66
C GLU A 122 -33.04 -11.35 -8.84
N LYS A 123 -33.64 -12.30 -9.57
CA LYS A 123 -34.53 -11.99 -10.72
C LYS A 123 -33.89 -11.03 -11.75
N GLY A 124 -32.58 -11.15 -11.99
CA GLY A 124 -31.82 -10.31 -12.92
C GLY A 124 -31.42 -8.93 -12.39
N GLN A 125 -31.84 -8.57 -11.18
CA GLN A 125 -31.48 -7.31 -10.52
C GLN A 125 -30.33 -7.53 -9.55
N LEU A 126 -29.43 -6.54 -9.43
CA LEU A 126 -28.42 -6.53 -8.39
C LEU A 126 -29.04 -6.05 -7.08
N VAL A 127 -29.00 -6.90 -6.06
CA VAL A 127 -29.52 -6.63 -4.73
C VAL A 127 -28.34 -6.34 -3.80
N LEU A 128 -28.33 -5.13 -3.26
CA LEU A 128 -27.34 -4.66 -2.31
C LEU A 128 -28.00 -4.59 -0.93
N ARG A 129 -27.47 -5.34 0.03
CA ARG A 129 -27.90 -5.24 1.44
C ARG A 129 -26.77 -4.70 2.29
N SER A 130 -27.05 -3.60 2.98
CA SER A 130 -26.12 -2.99 3.94
C SER A 130 -26.04 -3.84 5.20
N GLY A 131 -24.84 -3.90 5.80
CA GLY A 131 -24.59 -4.69 7.00
C GLY A 131 -25.01 -3.99 8.29
N PHE A 132 -25.06 -4.77 9.37
CA PHE A 132 -25.32 -4.30 10.73
C PHE A 132 -24.05 -3.69 11.32
N ALA A 133 -24.03 -2.38 11.54
CA ALA A 133 -23.05 -1.77 12.44
C ALA A 133 -23.65 -1.39 13.81
N CYS A 134 -24.96 -1.14 13.83
CA CYS A 134 -25.81 -1.14 15.02
C CYS A 134 -27.29 -1.18 14.58
N SER A 135 -28.20 -1.54 15.49
CA SER A 135 -29.61 -1.96 15.28
C SER A 135 -30.58 -0.98 14.58
N THR A 136 -30.12 0.08 13.93
CA THR A 136 -30.94 1.26 13.61
C THR A 136 -30.90 1.77 12.18
N VAL A 137 -30.23 1.09 11.25
CA VAL A 137 -30.36 1.42 9.81
C VAL A 137 -31.62 0.73 9.26
N SER A 138 -32.60 1.54 8.85
CA SER A 138 -33.92 1.11 8.37
C SER A 138 -33.97 0.85 6.86
N ASP A 139 -33.11 1.49 6.06
CA ASP A 139 -33.08 1.29 4.62
C ASP A 139 -32.01 0.24 4.26
N ARG A 140 -32.48 -0.99 4.07
CA ARG A 140 -31.62 -2.19 4.17
C ARG A 140 -31.31 -2.84 2.83
N GLU A 141 -32.09 -2.54 1.80
CA GLU A 141 -31.97 -3.22 0.52
C GLU A 141 -32.16 -2.24 -0.64
N ARG A 142 -31.18 -2.21 -1.55
CA ARG A 142 -31.30 -1.50 -2.82
C ARG A 142 -31.28 -2.49 -3.95
N ARG A 143 -32.13 -2.25 -4.94
CA ARG A 143 -32.21 -3.07 -6.16
C ARG A 143 -31.82 -2.22 -7.36
N LEU A 144 -30.84 -2.68 -8.12
CA LEU A 144 -30.42 -2.05 -9.38
C LEU A 144 -30.86 -2.93 -10.55
N SER A 145 -31.52 -2.31 -11.52
CA SER A 145 -31.87 -2.93 -12.79
C SER A 145 -30.85 -2.54 -13.85
N ARG A 146 -30.52 -3.47 -14.76
CA ARG A 146 -29.52 -3.26 -15.83
C ARG A 146 -29.90 -2.04 -16.69
N GLY A 147 -28.93 -1.20 -17.02
CA GLY A 147 -29.10 -0.03 -17.90
C GLY A 147 -29.91 1.15 -17.34
N VAL A 148 -30.47 1.07 -16.14
CA VAL A 148 -31.33 2.12 -15.54
C VAL A 148 -30.65 2.82 -14.35
N HIS A 149 -29.38 2.51 -14.08
CA HIS A 149 -28.61 3.11 -12.99
C HIS A 149 -27.43 3.94 -13.49
N ALA A 150 -27.07 4.98 -12.75
CA ALA A 150 -25.88 5.80 -12.99
C ALA A 150 -24.66 5.38 -12.14
N ILE A 151 -24.74 4.22 -11.47
CA ILE A 151 -23.71 3.77 -10.54
C ILE A 151 -22.43 3.38 -11.29
N ARG A 152 -21.30 3.99 -10.92
CA ARG A 152 -19.96 3.68 -11.44
C ARG A 152 -19.15 2.74 -10.56
N ALA A 153 -19.42 2.73 -9.26
CA ALA A 153 -18.66 1.96 -8.29
C ALA A 153 -19.50 1.54 -7.08
N ILE A 154 -19.17 0.36 -6.54
CA ILE A 154 -19.65 -0.16 -5.27
C ILE A 154 -18.43 -0.37 -4.38
N ILE A 155 -18.45 0.18 -3.18
CA ILE A 155 -17.39 0.03 -2.19
C ILE A 155 -17.93 -0.81 -1.03
N VAL A 156 -17.28 -1.90 -0.69
CA VAL A 156 -17.62 -2.77 0.43
C VAL A 156 -16.57 -2.58 1.51
N LEU A 157 -16.99 -2.13 2.68
CA LEU A 157 -16.12 -1.82 3.81
C LEU A 157 -16.31 -2.83 4.94
N ASN A 158 -15.19 -3.19 5.60
CA ASN A 158 -15.18 -3.95 6.85
C ASN A 158 -15.89 -5.31 6.72
N THR A 159 -15.24 -6.19 5.96
CA THR A 159 -15.75 -7.46 5.45
C THR A 159 -16.11 -8.48 6.52
N THR A 160 -17.36 -8.45 6.96
CA THR A 160 -18.10 -9.70 7.21
C THR A 160 -19.34 -9.63 6.33
N GLY A 161 -19.52 -10.58 5.41
CA GLY A 161 -20.54 -10.47 4.37
C GLY A 161 -20.39 -11.51 3.26
N SER A 162 -21.30 -11.48 2.29
CA SER A 162 -21.30 -12.40 1.13
C SER A 162 -21.31 -11.64 -0.19
N LEU A 163 -20.44 -12.04 -1.11
CA LEU A 163 -20.42 -11.59 -2.49
C LEU A 163 -20.69 -12.80 -3.38
N SER A 164 -21.80 -12.79 -4.12
CA SER A 164 -22.07 -13.86 -5.09
C SER A 164 -21.26 -13.68 -6.37
N THR A 165 -20.85 -14.78 -7.00
CA THR A 165 -20.20 -14.75 -8.32
C THR A 165 -21.08 -14.08 -9.38
N ALA A 166 -22.40 -14.31 -9.31
CA ALA A 166 -23.38 -13.65 -10.16
C ALA A 166 -23.36 -12.12 -10.01
N ALA A 167 -23.21 -11.61 -8.78
CA ALA A 167 -23.09 -10.17 -8.55
C ALA A 167 -21.79 -9.59 -9.09
N ILE A 168 -20.66 -10.30 -8.94
CA ILE A 168 -19.38 -9.88 -9.52
C ILE A 168 -19.49 -9.77 -11.05
N GLN A 169 -20.06 -10.80 -11.69
CA GLN A 169 -20.28 -10.80 -13.14
C GLN A 169 -21.24 -9.68 -13.58
N TRP A 170 -22.34 -9.49 -12.85
CA TRP A 170 -23.32 -8.44 -13.13
C TRP A 170 -22.68 -7.05 -13.08
N CYS A 171 -21.85 -6.79 -12.06
CA CYS A 171 -21.08 -5.55 -11.95
C CYS A 171 -20.11 -5.38 -13.13
N ALA A 172 -19.40 -6.45 -13.50
CA ALA A 172 -18.47 -6.43 -14.63
C ALA A 172 -19.18 -6.10 -15.96
N ASP A 173 -20.32 -6.73 -16.24
CA ASP A 173 -21.14 -6.48 -17.45
C ASP A 173 -21.59 -5.02 -17.55
N GLN A 174 -21.92 -4.40 -16.41
CA GLN A 174 -22.36 -3.00 -16.32
C GLN A 174 -21.18 -2.02 -16.10
N ARG A 175 -19.93 -2.52 -16.14
CA ARG A 175 -18.69 -1.76 -15.91
C ARG A 175 -18.61 -1.05 -14.55
N ILE A 176 -19.31 -1.59 -13.56
CA ILE A 176 -19.27 -1.11 -12.18
C ILE A 176 -18.00 -1.63 -11.51
N ALA A 177 -17.21 -0.72 -10.94
CA ALA A 177 -16.06 -1.07 -10.13
C ALA A 177 -16.50 -1.61 -8.77
N LEU A 178 -15.98 -2.76 -8.33
CA LEU A 178 -16.15 -3.24 -6.96
C LEU A 178 -14.83 -3.05 -6.21
N TYR A 179 -14.87 -2.26 -5.13
CA TYR A 179 -13.74 -2.09 -4.22
C TYR A 179 -14.08 -2.77 -2.90
N VAL A 180 -13.21 -3.65 -2.40
CA VAL A 180 -13.40 -4.32 -1.11
C VAL A 180 -12.25 -3.94 -0.18
N LEU A 181 -12.57 -3.20 0.88
CA LEU A 181 -11.62 -2.73 1.87
C LEU A 181 -11.83 -3.46 3.21
N ASP A 182 -10.74 -3.90 3.82
CA ASP A 182 -10.78 -4.48 5.16
C ASP A 182 -10.90 -3.39 6.26
N ARG A 183 -10.85 -3.81 7.54
CA ARG A 183 -10.91 -2.92 8.71
C ARG A 183 -9.69 -2.01 8.85
N ASP A 184 -8.55 -2.41 8.30
CA ASP A 184 -7.27 -1.73 8.39
C ASP A 184 -7.01 -0.82 7.17
N ALA A 185 -8.02 -0.66 6.31
CA ALA A 185 -7.96 0.08 5.06
C ALA A 185 -6.98 -0.52 4.04
N ASN A 186 -6.89 -1.85 3.97
CA ASN A 186 -6.23 -2.52 2.85
C ASN A 186 -7.26 -2.89 1.78
N LEU A 187 -6.88 -2.71 0.52
CA LEU A 187 -7.66 -3.19 -0.63
C LEU A 187 -7.47 -4.69 -0.76
N THR A 188 -8.52 -5.45 -0.48
CA THR A 188 -8.51 -6.92 -0.47
C THR A 188 -8.99 -7.52 -1.77
N ALA A 189 -9.95 -6.87 -2.43
CA ALA A 189 -10.40 -7.25 -3.76
C ALA A 189 -10.77 -6.01 -4.56
N LEU A 190 -10.44 -6.08 -5.84
CA LEU A 190 -10.75 -5.06 -6.83
C LEU A 190 -11.31 -5.77 -8.08
N THR A 191 -12.46 -5.33 -8.57
CA THR A 191 -12.96 -5.79 -9.87
C THR A 191 -12.82 -4.71 -10.92
N HIS A 192 -12.32 -5.11 -12.08
CA HIS A 192 -12.24 -4.29 -13.27
C HIS A 192 -12.69 -5.11 -14.49
N PRO A 193 -13.10 -4.46 -15.59
CA PRO A 193 -13.32 -5.16 -16.86
C PRO A 193 -12.08 -5.95 -17.28
N SER A 194 -12.26 -6.99 -18.10
CA SER A 194 -11.15 -7.80 -18.64
C SER A 194 -10.00 -6.91 -19.12
N THR A 195 -8.81 -7.08 -18.51
CA THR A 195 -7.63 -6.26 -18.77
C THR A 195 -7.24 -6.34 -20.25
N PRO A 196 -7.16 -5.21 -20.98
CA PRO A 196 -6.58 -5.26 -22.30
C PRO A 196 -5.09 -5.61 -22.16
N HIS A 197 -4.67 -6.69 -22.81
CA HIS A 197 -3.28 -7.13 -22.79
C HIS A 197 -2.43 -6.24 -23.72
N VAL A 198 -1.97 -5.09 -23.21
CA VAL A 198 -1.14 -4.16 -23.99
C VAL A 198 0.34 -4.47 -23.79
N ILE A 199 0.85 -5.42 -24.58
CA ILE A 199 2.23 -5.93 -24.45
C ILE A 199 3.27 -4.83 -24.70
N SER A 200 3.01 -3.91 -25.64
CA SER A 200 3.93 -2.83 -25.99
C SER A 200 4.22 -1.91 -24.81
N LEU A 201 3.20 -1.52 -24.04
CA LEU A 201 3.37 -0.68 -22.86
C LEU A 201 4.14 -1.41 -21.76
N ARG A 202 3.85 -2.68 -21.52
CA ARG A 202 4.58 -3.48 -20.52
C ARG A 202 6.05 -3.61 -20.87
N ARG A 203 6.36 -3.93 -22.14
CA ARG A 203 7.76 -3.96 -22.62
C ARG A 203 8.47 -2.63 -22.41
N LEU A 204 7.80 -1.51 -22.64
CA LEU A 204 8.34 -0.19 -22.34
C LEU A 204 8.57 0.03 -20.84
N GLN A 205 7.66 -0.43 -19.97
CA GLN A 205 7.84 -0.33 -18.51
C GLN A 205 9.12 -1.03 -18.04
N TYR A 206 9.42 -2.22 -18.58
CA TYR A 206 10.62 -2.96 -18.22
C TYR A 206 11.91 -2.40 -18.86
N LEU A 207 11.80 -1.58 -19.90
CA LEU A 207 12.96 -1.06 -20.64
C LEU A 207 13.46 0.29 -20.12
N VAL A 208 12.57 1.08 -19.51
CA VAL A 208 12.93 2.44 -19.07
C VAL A 208 13.57 2.41 -17.68
N GLU A 209 14.64 3.20 -17.53
CA GLU A 209 15.36 3.37 -16.28
C GLU A 209 14.48 3.90 -15.13
N PRO A 210 14.35 3.16 -14.00
CA PRO A 210 13.50 3.54 -12.87
C PRO A 210 13.83 4.91 -12.26
N VAL A 211 15.11 5.29 -12.28
CA VAL A 211 15.57 6.57 -11.71
C VAL A 211 14.98 7.76 -12.46
N ALA A 212 14.85 7.67 -13.80
CA ALA A 212 14.27 8.73 -14.61
C ALA A 212 12.80 8.97 -14.25
N PHE A 213 12.04 7.89 -14.02
CA PHE A 213 10.66 7.97 -13.57
C PHE A 213 10.52 8.52 -12.16
N ALA A 214 11.30 8.01 -11.22
CA ALA A 214 11.24 8.43 -9.83
C ALA A 214 11.49 9.94 -9.67
N LYS A 215 12.38 10.52 -10.49
CA LYS A 215 12.61 11.98 -10.55
C LYS A 215 11.38 12.76 -10.98
N GLU A 216 10.68 12.30 -12.02
CA GLU A 216 9.49 12.98 -12.53
C GLU A 216 8.32 12.84 -11.55
N ILE A 217 8.10 11.65 -10.99
CA ILE A 217 7.07 11.42 -9.95
C ILE A 217 7.29 12.38 -8.77
N LEU A 218 8.51 12.46 -8.27
CA LEU A 218 8.83 13.35 -7.14
C LEU A 218 8.64 14.82 -7.51
N SER A 219 9.07 15.24 -8.70
CA SER A 219 8.88 16.61 -9.18
C SER A 219 7.39 16.99 -9.27
N ARG A 220 6.54 16.06 -9.76
CA ARG A 220 5.09 16.26 -9.83
C ARG A 220 4.45 16.29 -8.45
N LYS A 221 4.88 15.42 -7.53
CA LYS A 221 4.47 15.44 -6.12
C LYS A 221 4.75 16.80 -5.48
N LEU A 222 5.97 17.33 -5.61
CA LEU A 222 6.33 18.63 -5.04
C LEU A 222 5.47 19.76 -5.63
N LYS A 223 5.28 19.79 -6.96
CA LYS A 223 4.39 20.76 -7.63
C LYS A 223 2.95 20.67 -7.09
N ALA A 224 2.43 19.46 -6.92
CA ALA A 224 1.09 19.24 -6.38
C ALA A 224 0.97 19.72 -4.93
N CYS A 225 1.99 19.47 -4.10
CA CYS A 225 2.04 20.00 -2.74
C CYS A 225 2.04 21.53 -2.71
N CYS A 226 2.89 22.20 -3.52
CA CYS A 226 2.94 23.67 -3.59
C CYS A 226 1.61 24.28 -4.05
N LYS A 227 0.88 23.61 -4.95
CA LYS A 227 -0.46 24.05 -5.40
C LYS A 227 -1.47 24.08 -4.24
N ILE A 228 -1.36 23.17 -3.29
CA ILE A 228 -2.25 23.07 -2.13
C ILE A 228 -1.78 23.95 -0.98
N LYS A 229 -0.46 24.07 -0.80
CA LYS A 229 0.23 24.78 0.27
C LYS A 229 1.30 25.71 -0.34
N PRO A 230 0.91 26.89 -0.85
CA PRO A 230 1.84 27.82 -1.49
C PRO A 230 3.01 28.24 -0.59
N GLU A 231 2.81 28.23 0.74
CA GLU A 231 3.85 28.53 1.73
C GLU A 231 5.08 27.60 1.64
N LEU A 232 4.96 26.42 1.01
CA LEU A 232 6.05 25.46 0.86
C LEU A 232 6.92 25.69 -0.38
N THR A 233 6.56 26.64 -1.24
CA THR A 233 7.16 26.81 -2.56
C THR A 233 8.67 27.06 -2.49
N GLU A 234 9.12 27.96 -1.62
CA GLU A 234 10.55 28.29 -1.48
C GLU A 234 11.38 27.07 -1.03
N ALA A 235 10.89 26.36 -0.02
CA ALA A 235 11.54 25.14 0.46
C ALA A 235 11.63 24.09 -0.65
N PHE A 236 10.56 23.90 -1.42
CA PHE A 236 10.48 22.86 -2.44
C PHE A 236 11.21 23.19 -3.73
N ILE A 237 11.41 24.47 -4.07
CA ILE A 237 12.31 24.89 -5.16
C ILE A 237 13.73 24.39 -4.88
N THR A 238 14.19 24.52 -3.63
CA THR A 238 15.51 24.05 -3.22
C THR A 238 15.63 22.53 -3.41
N PHE A 239 14.63 21.75 -2.93
CA PHE A 239 14.62 20.30 -3.16
C PHE A 239 14.57 19.93 -4.64
N ALA A 240 13.74 20.61 -5.43
CA ALA A 240 13.59 20.36 -6.86
C ALA A 240 14.91 20.54 -7.63
N ALA A 241 15.78 21.46 -7.20
CA ALA A 241 17.10 21.64 -7.79
C ALA A 241 18.06 20.44 -7.56
N PHE A 242 17.84 19.64 -6.51
CA PHE A 242 18.66 18.45 -6.21
C PHE A 242 18.13 17.17 -6.87
N ILE A 243 16.85 17.11 -7.26
CA ILE A 243 16.25 15.93 -7.91
C ILE A 243 17.01 15.49 -9.16
N PRO A 244 17.38 16.39 -10.11
CA PRO A 244 18.12 15.99 -11.30
C PRO A 244 19.49 15.36 -10.99
N LYS A 245 20.13 15.80 -9.90
CA LYS A 245 21.47 15.36 -9.47
C LYS A 245 21.46 14.00 -8.77
N ALA A 246 20.30 13.49 -8.38
CA ALA A 246 20.21 12.19 -7.71
C ALA A 246 20.48 11.05 -8.70
N GLU A 247 21.43 10.17 -8.40
CA GLU A 247 21.77 9.04 -9.27
C GLU A 247 21.10 7.74 -8.81
N THR A 248 20.67 7.67 -7.54
CA THR A 248 20.11 6.45 -6.95
C THR A 248 18.66 6.64 -6.48
N LEU A 249 17.89 5.54 -6.49
CA LEU A 249 16.53 5.53 -5.94
C LEU A 249 16.50 5.81 -4.44
N GLU A 250 17.53 5.38 -3.70
CA GLU A 250 17.65 5.64 -2.26
C GLU A 250 17.76 7.13 -1.95
N ALA A 251 18.56 7.86 -2.73
CA ALA A 251 18.67 9.31 -2.61
C ALA A 251 17.32 10.00 -2.87
N LEU A 252 16.59 9.57 -3.91
CA LEU A 252 15.26 10.09 -4.22
C LEU A 252 14.24 9.81 -3.10
N ARG A 253 14.25 8.61 -2.51
CA ARG A 253 13.41 8.28 -1.34
C ARG A 253 13.75 9.12 -0.11
N LEU A 254 15.02 9.42 0.12
CA LEU A 254 15.42 10.30 1.21
C LEU A 254 14.91 11.73 1.00
N PHE A 255 14.96 12.23 -0.24
CA PHE A 255 14.36 13.52 -0.57
C PHE A 255 12.84 13.52 -0.39
N GLU A 256 12.17 12.46 -0.82
CA GLU A 256 10.73 12.26 -0.61
C GLU A 256 10.38 12.31 0.88
N ALA A 257 11.10 11.57 1.72
CA ALA A 257 10.85 11.52 3.17
C ALA A 257 11.05 12.90 3.83
N ARG A 258 12.12 13.63 3.46
CA ARG A 258 12.38 14.99 3.97
C ARG A 258 11.30 15.98 3.52
N ALA A 259 10.90 15.92 2.25
CA ALA A 259 9.82 16.75 1.73
C ALA A 259 8.48 16.43 2.42
N ALA A 260 8.22 15.15 2.72
CA ALA A 260 7.04 14.73 3.45
C ALA A 260 7.00 15.31 4.88
N ILE A 261 8.12 15.31 5.62
CA ILE A 261 8.17 15.90 6.97
C ILE A 261 7.77 17.39 6.94
N ILE A 262 8.33 18.15 5.99
CA ILE A 262 8.05 19.58 5.79
C ILE A 262 6.60 19.80 5.35
N TYR A 263 6.10 18.95 4.44
CA TYR A 263 4.71 19.00 4.01
C TYR A 263 3.76 18.76 5.19
N TRP A 264 3.96 17.69 5.96
CA TRP A 264 3.08 17.31 7.06
C TRP A 264 3.14 18.28 8.24
N SER A 265 4.29 18.91 8.51
CA SER A 265 4.37 19.94 9.55
C SER A 265 3.53 21.19 9.24
N SER A 266 3.27 21.47 7.96
CA SER A 266 2.40 22.58 7.52
C SER A 266 0.90 22.36 7.77
N TRP A 267 0.49 21.15 8.16
CA TRP A 267 -0.89 20.78 8.43
C TRP A 267 -1.26 20.83 9.92
N ASN A 268 -0.40 21.42 10.75
CA ASN A 268 -0.66 21.54 12.18
C ASN A 268 -1.96 22.33 12.42
N SER A 269 -2.98 21.65 12.93
CA SER A 269 -4.32 22.21 13.10
C SER A 269 -5.01 21.58 14.29
N ALA A 270 -5.70 22.41 15.08
CA ALA A 270 -6.52 21.95 16.19
C ALA A 270 -7.77 21.23 15.67
N ILE A 271 -8.09 20.10 16.31
CA ILE A 271 -9.25 19.28 15.98
C ILE A 271 -10.34 19.55 17.01
N LYS A 272 -11.56 19.78 16.53
CA LYS A 272 -12.71 20.07 17.40
C LYS A 272 -13.34 18.77 17.86
N TRP A 273 -13.43 18.59 19.18
CA TRP A 273 -14.05 17.43 19.81
C TRP A 273 -15.31 17.82 20.57
N LYS A 274 -16.26 16.90 20.66
CA LYS A 274 -17.49 17.08 21.46
C LYS A 274 -17.20 16.85 22.94
N GLU A 275 -16.44 15.81 23.26
CA GLU A 275 -16.03 15.48 24.61
C GLU A 275 -14.83 16.34 25.04
N LYS A 276 -14.74 16.62 26.35
CA LYS A 276 -13.58 17.33 26.95
C LYS A 276 -12.45 16.36 27.29
N ASP A 277 -12.79 15.12 27.60
CA ASP A 277 -11.86 14.05 27.97
C ASP A 277 -11.40 13.29 26.72
N ILE A 278 -10.48 13.91 25.99
CA ILE A 278 -9.86 13.36 24.78
C ILE A 278 -8.34 13.31 25.00
N PRO A 279 -7.65 12.23 24.59
CA PRO A 279 -6.19 12.14 24.66
C PRO A 279 -5.52 13.40 24.08
N VAL A 280 -4.48 13.88 24.75
CA VAL A 280 -3.82 15.14 24.38
C VAL A 280 -3.29 15.07 22.94
N GLU A 281 -2.81 13.90 22.52
CA GLU A 281 -2.28 13.67 21.18
C GLU A 281 -3.35 13.81 20.09
N TRP A 282 -4.64 13.68 20.42
CA TRP A 282 -5.74 13.77 19.46
C TRP A 282 -6.26 15.21 19.31
N LYS A 283 -5.85 16.14 20.17
CA LYS A 283 -6.33 17.53 20.15
C LYS A 283 -5.80 18.32 18.96
N SER A 284 -4.63 17.96 18.44
CA SER A 284 -4.04 18.57 17.26
C SER A 284 -3.33 17.55 16.39
N PHE A 285 -3.42 17.73 15.08
CA PHE A 285 -2.65 16.93 14.14
C PHE A 285 -1.21 17.45 14.06
N THR A 286 -0.23 16.57 14.10
CA THR A 286 1.20 16.96 14.02
C THR A 286 1.89 16.39 12.80
N GLN A 287 1.84 15.08 12.59
CA GLN A 287 2.60 14.38 11.56
C GLN A 287 1.86 13.15 11.04
N ARG A 288 2.17 12.78 9.79
CA ARG A 288 1.76 11.50 9.20
C ARG A 288 2.76 10.40 9.55
N ALA A 289 2.76 10.01 10.81
CA ALA A 289 3.56 8.91 11.33
C ALA A 289 2.75 8.11 12.38
N SER A 290 3.17 6.87 12.58
CA SER A 290 2.68 6.00 13.66
C SER A 290 3.76 5.88 14.72
N GLY A 291 3.38 6.02 15.98
CA GLY A 291 4.28 5.72 17.11
C GLY A 291 4.69 4.24 17.19
N ILE A 292 3.99 3.35 16.49
CA ILE A 292 4.24 1.91 16.48
C ILE A 292 5.19 1.51 15.35
N SER A 293 4.91 1.99 14.12
CA SER A 293 5.63 1.56 12.91
C SER A 293 6.65 2.59 12.41
N GLY A 294 6.61 3.83 12.92
CA GLY A 294 7.33 4.97 12.36
C GLY A 294 6.81 5.43 10.98
N LYS A 295 5.81 4.74 10.42
CA LYS A 295 5.26 4.98 9.07
C LYS A 295 3.76 5.31 9.16
N GLY A 296 3.16 5.75 8.07
CA GLY A 296 1.74 6.16 8.05
C GLY A 296 0.71 5.03 8.28
N TYR A 297 1.12 3.76 8.21
CA TYR A 297 0.24 2.60 8.46
C TYR A 297 0.24 2.20 9.95
N LYS A 298 -0.82 1.51 10.40
CA LYS A 298 -1.14 1.27 11.83
C LYS A 298 -1.25 2.61 12.59
N ALA A 299 -2.29 3.37 12.26
CA ALA A 299 -2.45 4.73 12.74
C ALA A 299 -2.50 4.80 14.27
N THR A 300 -1.74 5.71 14.88
CA THR A 300 -1.83 6.07 16.30
C THR A 300 -2.54 7.41 16.52
N HIS A 301 -3.05 8.02 15.45
CA HIS A 301 -3.80 9.27 15.48
C HIS A 301 -5.10 9.15 14.65
N PRO A 302 -6.25 9.68 15.10
CA PRO A 302 -7.53 9.58 14.40
C PRO A 302 -7.49 10.04 12.93
N VAL A 303 -6.84 11.18 12.67
CA VAL A 303 -6.68 11.71 11.31
C VAL A 303 -5.82 10.79 10.44
N ASN A 304 -4.81 10.13 11.01
CA ASN A 304 -4.02 9.16 10.25
C ASN A 304 -4.85 7.94 9.88
N ALA A 305 -5.78 7.50 10.75
CA ALA A 305 -6.71 6.43 10.45
C ALA A 305 -7.68 6.81 9.31
N ILE A 306 -8.21 8.05 9.32
CA ILE A 306 -9.02 8.60 8.22
C ILE A 306 -8.23 8.62 6.91
N LEU A 307 -7.01 9.17 6.92
CA LEU A 307 -6.16 9.25 5.73
C LEU A 307 -5.78 7.87 5.18
N ASN A 308 -5.69 6.84 6.02
CA ASN A 308 -5.43 5.47 5.55
C ASN A 308 -6.59 4.97 4.67
N TYR A 309 -7.83 5.15 5.10
CA TYR A 309 -9.01 4.85 4.26
C TYR A 309 -9.05 5.69 2.99
N ALA A 310 -8.74 6.99 3.11
CA ALA A 310 -8.72 7.89 1.96
C ALA A 310 -7.68 7.47 0.90
N TYR A 311 -6.50 7.05 1.33
CA TYR A 311 -5.46 6.58 0.40
C TYR A 311 -5.71 5.17 -0.11
N ALA A 312 -6.38 4.32 0.65
CA ALA A 312 -6.74 2.98 0.19
C ALA A 312 -7.70 3.03 -1.00
N ILE A 313 -8.72 3.89 -0.92
CA ILE A 313 -9.63 4.07 -2.06
C ILE A 313 -8.94 4.76 -3.24
N LEU A 314 -8.08 5.75 -2.99
CA LEU A 314 -7.27 6.39 -4.03
C LEU A 314 -6.37 5.38 -4.75
N ALA A 315 -5.68 4.52 -3.99
CA ALA A 315 -4.86 3.44 -4.53
C ALA A 315 -5.70 2.49 -5.38
N GLY A 316 -6.89 2.10 -4.93
CA GLY A 316 -7.82 1.30 -5.73
C GLY A 316 -8.24 1.97 -7.04
N GLN A 317 -8.51 3.29 -7.03
CA GLN A 317 -8.84 4.02 -8.26
C GLN A 317 -7.67 4.01 -9.26
N VAL A 318 -6.45 4.23 -8.78
CA VAL A 318 -5.23 4.22 -9.61
C VAL A 318 -4.93 2.81 -10.12
N GLU A 319 -5.01 1.79 -9.27
CA GLU A 319 -4.81 0.39 -9.64
C GLU A 319 -5.79 -0.04 -10.74
N ARG A 320 -7.07 0.29 -10.57
CA ARG A 320 -8.09 0.02 -11.58
C ARG A 320 -7.77 0.72 -12.91
N ALA A 321 -7.37 1.99 -12.85
CA ALA A 321 -7.05 2.76 -14.05
C ALA A 321 -5.81 2.17 -14.78
N LEU A 322 -4.79 1.74 -14.04
CA LEU A 322 -3.60 1.08 -14.58
C LEU A 322 -3.94 -0.24 -15.25
N GLN A 323 -4.75 -1.09 -14.60
CA GLN A 323 -5.20 -2.36 -15.16
C GLN A 323 -6.02 -2.14 -16.43
N ILE A 324 -6.93 -1.17 -16.45
CA ILE A 324 -7.70 -0.80 -17.66
C ILE A 324 -6.78 -0.27 -18.77
N ALA A 325 -5.70 0.44 -18.44
CA ALA A 325 -4.71 0.89 -19.41
C ALA A 325 -3.81 -0.24 -19.94
N GLY A 326 -3.85 -1.42 -19.34
CA GLY A 326 -3.05 -2.59 -19.72
C GLY A 326 -1.62 -2.60 -19.17
N LEU A 327 -1.31 -1.72 -18.21
CA LEU A 327 0.00 -1.62 -17.55
C LEU A 327 0.17 -2.72 -16.50
N ASP A 328 1.43 -3.07 -16.22
CA ASP A 328 1.78 -3.90 -15.08
C ASP A 328 1.86 -3.05 -13.81
N VAL A 329 1.02 -3.36 -12.82
CA VAL A 329 0.91 -2.63 -11.56
C VAL A 329 2.07 -2.94 -10.60
N ALA A 330 2.76 -4.05 -10.80
CA ALA A 330 3.87 -4.46 -9.95
C ALA A 330 5.15 -3.66 -10.23
N VAL A 331 5.29 -3.10 -11.44
CA VAL A 331 6.51 -2.43 -11.92
C VAL A 331 6.56 -0.99 -11.41
N GLY A 332 7.12 -0.82 -10.21
CA GLY A 332 7.35 0.49 -9.62
C GLY A 332 8.62 1.14 -10.12
N SER A 333 8.85 2.37 -9.68
CA SER A 333 10.09 3.11 -9.89
C SER A 333 10.58 3.72 -8.57
N LEU A 334 9.79 4.63 -7.97
CA LEU A 334 10.17 5.25 -6.71
C LEU A 334 10.00 4.26 -5.55
N HIS A 335 8.87 3.57 -5.47
CA HIS A 335 8.67 2.46 -4.53
C HIS A 335 9.31 1.19 -5.08
N ALA A 336 10.14 0.54 -4.26
CA ALA A 336 10.88 -0.65 -4.68
C ALA A 336 9.92 -1.73 -5.17
N ASP A 337 10.33 -2.47 -6.18
CA ASP A 337 9.65 -3.69 -6.57
C ASP A 337 9.65 -4.64 -5.36
N GLN A 338 8.45 -4.99 -4.93
CA GLN A 338 8.20 -5.92 -3.85
C GLN A 338 7.19 -6.92 -4.38
N ASP A 339 7.55 -8.20 -4.38
CA ASP A 339 6.66 -9.26 -4.87
C ASP A 339 5.29 -9.18 -4.18
N GLY A 340 4.22 -9.31 -4.96
CA GLY A 340 2.85 -9.23 -4.47
C GLY A 340 2.36 -7.81 -4.14
N ARG A 341 3.17 -6.77 -4.38
CA ARG A 341 2.77 -5.37 -4.19
C ARG A 341 2.56 -4.68 -5.53
N ALA A 342 1.46 -3.93 -5.64
CA ALA A 342 1.23 -3.03 -6.75
C ALA A 342 2.10 -1.75 -6.63
N SER A 343 3.43 -1.87 -6.76
CA SER A 343 4.37 -0.76 -6.51
C SER A 343 4.13 0.45 -7.41
N LEU A 344 3.72 0.25 -8.66
CA LEU A 344 3.37 1.36 -9.57
C LEU A 344 2.18 2.19 -9.06
N VAL A 345 1.23 1.54 -8.39
CA VAL A 345 0.08 2.24 -7.79
C VAL A 345 0.58 3.24 -6.76
N PHE A 346 1.50 2.82 -5.89
CA PHE A 346 2.05 3.69 -4.86
C PHE A 346 2.87 4.84 -5.42
N ASP A 347 3.49 4.67 -6.58
CA ASP A 347 4.16 5.75 -7.31
C ASP A 347 3.17 6.78 -7.86
N LEU A 348 2.11 6.32 -8.53
CA LEU A 348 1.18 7.19 -9.24
C LEU A 348 0.12 7.83 -8.33
N ILE A 349 -0.06 7.35 -7.10
CA ILE A 349 -0.81 8.10 -6.10
C ILE A 349 -0.04 9.32 -5.59
N GLU A 350 1.30 9.36 -5.66
CA GLU A 350 2.09 10.44 -5.06
C GLU A 350 1.70 11.85 -5.55
N PRO A 351 1.50 12.10 -6.85
CA PRO A 351 1.03 13.41 -7.34
C PRO A 351 -0.43 13.72 -6.97
N LEU A 352 -1.24 12.69 -6.69
CA LEU A 352 -2.67 12.81 -6.38
C LEU A 352 -2.95 13.00 -4.88
N ARG A 353 -2.06 12.51 -4.00
CA ARG A 353 -2.21 12.60 -2.54
C ARG A 353 -2.55 14.02 -2.05
N PRO A 354 -1.86 15.10 -2.47
CA PRO A 354 -2.15 16.45 -1.95
C PRO A 354 -3.58 16.92 -2.21
N VAL A 355 -4.23 16.43 -3.28
CA VAL A 355 -5.63 16.73 -3.59
C VAL A 355 -6.56 16.10 -2.55
N VAL A 356 -6.32 14.82 -2.23
CA VAL A 356 -7.05 14.10 -1.18
C VAL A 356 -6.77 14.71 0.19
N ASP A 357 -5.52 15.06 0.48
CA ASP A 357 -5.11 15.68 1.74
C ASP A 357 -5.88 16.96 2.00
N ARG A 358 -5.94 17.87 1.03
CA ARG A 358 -6.73 19.11 1.14
C ARG A 358 -8.19 18.82 1.45
N THR A 359 -8.81 17.88 0.74
CA THR A 359 -10.22 17.54 0.93
C THR A 359 -10.45 17.00 2.34
N ILE A 360 -9.62 16.07 2.80
CA ILE A 360 -9.75 15.48 4.14
C ILE A 360 -9.50 16.52 5.23
N PHE A 361 -8.44 17.33 5.14
CA PHE A 361 -8.14 18.33 6.16
C PHE A 361 -9.18 19.45 6.23
N SER A 362 -9.73 19.88 5.09
CA SER A 362 -10.82 20.86 5.08
C SER A 362 -12.06 20.37 5.82
N TRP A 363 -12.32 19.06 5.78
CA TRP A 363 -13.43 18.43 6.47
C TRP A 363 -13.10 18.13 7.94
N VAL A 364 -11.91 17.59 8.23
CA VAL A 364 -11.48 17.24 9.59
C VAL A 364 -11.44 18.45 10.52
N THR A 365 -11.00 19.60 10.03
CA THR A 365 -10.88 20.83 10.83
C THR A 365 -12.23 21.54 11.06
N THR A 366 -13.23 21.26 10.24
CA THR A 366 -14.56 21.88 10.33
C THR A 366 -15.53 21.05 11.18
N GLN A 367 -15.41 19.72 11.15
CA GLN A 367 -16.28 18.81 11.89
C GLN A 367 -16.00 18.81 13.39
N ARG A 368 -17.04 18.50 14.18
CA ARG A 368 -16.91 18.15 15.61
C ARG A 368 -16.91 16.64 15.78
N TRP A 369 -15.76 16.10 16.15
CA TRP A 369 -15.52 14.67 16.29
C TRP A 369 -15.97 14.14 17.66
N ARG A 370 -16.32 12.86 17.70
CA ARG A 370 -16.61 12.12 18.94
C ARG A 370 -15.54 11.09 19.19
N ARG A 371 -15.23 10.83 20.46
CA ARG A 371 -14.32 9.73 20.82
C ARG A 371 -14.78 8.39 20.24
N SER A 372 -16.09 8.15 20.19
CA SER A 372 -16.70 6.90 19.70
C SER A 372 -16.65 6.71 18.19
N ASP A 373 -16.25 7.73 17.42
CA ASP A 373 -15.99 7.62 15.98
C ASP A 373 -14.74 6.77 15.68
N PHE A 374 -13.92 6.52 16.70
CA PHE A 374 -12.65 5.82 16.58
C PHE A 374 -12.59 4.64 17.54
N VAL A 375 -12.06 3.53 17.03
CA VAL A 375 -11.84 2.32 17.80
C VAL A 375 -10.35 2.16 18.01
N VAL A 376 -9.92 1.99 19.26
CA VAL A 376 -8.52 1.75 19.59
C VAL A 376 -8.39 0.28 19.97
N ASP A 377 -7.47 -0.43 19.34
CA ASP A 377 -7.19 -1.82 19.70
C ASP A 377 -6.17 -1.93 20.84
N ARG A 378 -5.87 -3.16 21.25
CA ARG A 378 -4.95 -3.44 22.36
C ARG A 378 -3.51 -3.00 22.06
N GLN A 379 -3.14 -2.91 20.79
CA GLN A 379 -1.83 -2.48 20.33
C GLN A 379 -1.75 -0.95 20.17
N GLY A 380 -2.84 -0.23 20.44
CA GLY A 380 -2.92 1.22 20.28
C GLY A 380 -3.19 1.67 18.84
N VAL A 381 -3.52 0.75 17.94
CA VAL A 381 -3.90 1.08 16.57
C VAL A 381 -5.33 1.61 16.55
N ILE A 382 -5.48 2.77 15.94
CA ILE A 382 -6.75 3.47 15.78
C ILE A 382 -7.37 3.08 14.45
N ARG A 383 -8.62 2.65 14.51
CA ARG A 383 -9.49 2.32 13.38
C ARG A 383 -10.69 3.26 13.34
N VAL A 384 -11.22 3.43 12.15
CA VAL A 384 -12.36 4.32 11.88
C VAL A 384 -13.67 3.52 12.03
N HIS A 385 -14.70 4.14 12.60
CA HIS A 385 -16.05 3.56 12.61
C HIS A 385 -16.51 3.24 11.18
N PRO A 386 -17.19 2.10 10.90
CA PRO A 386 -17.52 1.70 9.53
C PRO A 386 -18.38 2.72 8.76
N GLN A 387 -19.36 3.33 9.43
CA GLN A 387 -20.20 4.39 8.85
C GLN A 387 -19.41 5.68 8.58
N LEU A 388 -18.42 5.98 9.44
CA LEU A 388 -17.51 7.08 9.16
C LEU A 388 -16.62 6.75 7.97
N ALA A 389 -16.09 5.52 7.89
CA ALA A 389 -15.28 5.07 6.76
C ALA A 389 -16.02 5.21 5.42
N GLN A 390 -17.34 4.99 5.38
CA GLN A 390 -18.17 5.25 4.20
C GLN A 390 -18.11 6.71 3.72
N ILE A 391 -18.16 7.65 4.65
CA ILE A 391 -18.06 9.08 4.33
C ILE A 391 -16.64 9.43 3.91
N VAL A 392 -15.64 8.87 4.60
CA VAL A 392 -14.22 9.07 4.26
C VAL A 392 -13.94 8.65 2.82
N VAL A 393 -14.32 7.43 2.44
CA VAL A 393 -14.07 6.96 1.07
C VAL A 393 -14.84 7.80 0.05
N THR A 394 -16.09 8.16 0.33
CA THR A 394 -16.89 9.00 -0.55
C THR A 394 -16.26 10.38 -0.77
N LYS A 395 -15.70 10.99 0.28
CA LYS A 395 -15.00 12.28 0.20
C LYS A 395 -13.63 12.18 -0.47
N ALA A 396 -12.96 11.04 -0.35
CA ALA A 396 -11.63 10.83 -0.89
C ALA A 396 -11.63 10.45 -2.38
N LEU A 397 -12.76 9.98 -2.91
CA LEU A 397 -12.89 9.62 -4.32
C LEU A 397 -12.61 10.82 -5.22
N LEU A 398 -11.62 10.65 -6.10
CA LEU A 398 -11.33 11.62 -7.14
C LEU A 398 -12.23 11.38 -8.37
N PRO A 399 -12.51 12.43 -9.16
CA PRO A 399 -13.14 12.26 -10.47
C PRO A 399 -12.27 11.39 -11.39
N ASP A 400 -12.90 10.48 -12.14
CA ASP A 400 -12.18 9.55 -13.03
C ASP A 400 -11.30 10.27 -14.07
N ALA A 401 -11.67 11.49 -14.48
CA ALA A 401 -10.88 12.32 -15.38
C ALA A 401 -9.51 12.66 -14.78
N VAL A 402 -9.45 13.02 -13.49
CA VAL A 402 -8.19 13.39 -12.80
C VAL A 402 -7.25 12.20 -12.74
N VAL A 403 -7.77 11.02 -12.39
CA VAL A 403 -6.98 9.78 -12.36
C VAL A 403 -6.52 9.40 -13.76
N ARG A 404 -7.40 9.50 -14.76
CA ARG A 404 -7.07 9.22 -16.16
C ARG A 404 -5.97 10.13 -16.70
N ASP A 405 -6.01 11.42 -16.39
CA ASP A 405 -5.00 12.39 -16.81
C ASP A 405 -3.63 12.07 -16.21
N GLU A 406 -3.59 11.60 -14.96
CA GLU A 406 -2.37 11.13 -14.30
C GLU A 406 -1.79 9.90 -15.02
N ILE A 407 -2.61 8.88 -15.29
CA ILE A 407 -2.18 7.68 -16.03
C ILE A 407 -1.73 8.03 -17.45
N ASN A 408 -2.45 8.91 -18.16
CA ASN A 408 -2.09 9.34 -19.51
C ASN A 408 -0.76 10.09 -19.52
N SER A 409 -0.50 10.94 -18.52
CA SER A 409 0.79 11.62 -18.35
C SER A 409 1.92 10.62 -18.15
N TYR A 410 1.68 9.57 -17.34
CA TYR A 410 2.64 8.49 -17.16
C TYR A 410 2.91 7.70 -18.45
N VAL A 411 1.87 7.35 -19.21
CA VAL A 411 2.03 6.67 -20.51
C VAL A 411 2.77 7.53 -21.53
N GLY A 412 2.52 8.85 -21.54
CA GLY A 412 3.26 9.79 -22.38
C GLY A 412 4.75 9.82 -22.05
N LEU A 413 5.07 9.85 -20.75
CA LEU A 413 6.45 9.81 -20.26
C LEU A 413 7.16 8.49 -20.59
N LEU A 414 6.47 7.35 -20.45
CA LEU A 414 6.96 6.03 -20.87
C LEU A 414 7.39 6.01 -22.34
N LYS A 415 6.56 6.54 -23.22
CA LYS A 415 6.88 6.60 -24.65
C LYS A 415 8.08 7.51 -24.91
N GLN A 416 8.10 8.70 -24.30
CA GLN A 416 9.20 9.66 -24.48
C GLN A 416 10.55 9.11 -24.00
N LEU A 417 10.58 8.42 -22.86
CA LEU A 417 11.80 7.82 -22.33
C LEU A 417 12.21 6.57 -23.11
N GLY A 418 11.25 5.74 -23.52
CA GLY A 418 11.49 4.59 -24.38
C GLY A 418 12.16 4.98 -25.70
N ASP A 419 11.67 6.03 -26.37
CA ASP A 419 12.25 6.52 -27.63
C ASP A 419 13.70 7.01 -27.47
N LYS A 420 14.03 7.61 -26.31
CA LYS A 420 15.40 8.03 -25.99
C LYS A 420 16.32 6.85 -25.77
N SER A 421 15.88 5.83 -25.02
CA SER A 421 16.65 4.61 -24.78
C SER A 421 16.96 3.86 -26.08
N VAL A 422 15.98 3.78 -26.99
CA VAL A 422 16.17 3.17 -28.32
C VAL A 422 17.18 3.97 -29.16
N ARG A 423 17.14 5.30 -29.14
CA ARG A 423 18.11 6.12 -29.89
C ARG A 423 19.54 5.96 -29.38
N LEU A 424 19.73 5.87 -28.06
CA LEU A 424 21.05 5.69 -27.45
C LEU A 424 21.66 4.32 -27.77
N SER A 425 20.86 3.25 -27.75
CA SER A 425 21.34 1.90 -28.11
C SER A 425 21.68 1.79 -29.60
N THR A 426 20.95 2.49 -30.47
CA THR A 426 21.21 2.53 -31.92
C THR A 426 22.49 3.33 -32.24
N GLN A 427 22.77 4.39 -31.48
CA GLN A 427 24.02 5.17 -31.63
C GLN A 427 25.26 4.42 -31.11
N GLN A 428 25.11 3.58 -30.09
CA GLN A 428 26.21 2.73 -29.60
C GLN A 428 26.54 1.57 -30.55
N THR A 429 25.56 1.05 -31.29
CA THR A 429 25.77 -0.04 -32.27
C THR A 429 26.35 0.43 -33.61
N LEU A 430 26.24 1.71 -33.94
CA LEU A 430 26.83 2.31 -35.15
C LEU A 430 28.30 2.76 -34.94
N ASN A 431 28.81 2.71 -33.72
CA ASN A 431 30.19 3.09 -33.36
C ASN A 431 31.10 1.88 -33.05
N ILE A 432 30.68 0.68 -33.44
CA ILE A 432 31.47 -0.56 -33.46
C ILE A 432 31.58 -1.00 -34.92
#